data_AF-A0A1B6ACX7-F1
#
_entry.id   AF-A0A1B6ACX7-F1
#
_cell.length_a   1.000
_cell.length_b   1.000
_cell.length_c   1.000
_cell.angle_alpha   90.00
_cell.angle_beta   90.00
_cell.angle_gamma   90.00
#
_symmetry.space_group_name_H-M   'P 1'
#
loop_
_entity.id
_entity.type
_entity.pdbx_description
1 polymer ?
#
loop_
_entity_poly.entity_id
_entity_poly.type
_entity_poly.pdbx_seq_one_letter_code
_entity_poly.pdbx_strand_id
1 'polypeptide(L)'
;MSLQDELTAVERNLDDLVRSVGKLESRLGARGLDVRRVRTDTDHLRESVALLRQSAAAGPPGGRLGAETPEVPEVVQIPDAPYDAKLWRDADDEGLGSRNGHAP
;
A
#
# COMPACT_ATOMS: atom_id res chain seq x y z
N MET A 1 4.54 2.50 27.55
CA MET A 1 4.23 1.33 26.71
C MET A 1 5.35 1.21 25.68
N SER A 2 5.74 -0.02 25.32
CA SER A 2 6.65 -0.24 24.18
C SER A 2 5.88 -0.08 22.87
N LEU A 3 6.57 0.30 21.78
CA LEU A 3 6.01 0.29 20.41
C LEU A 3 5.36 -1.06 20.09
N GLN A 4 5.96 -2.16 20.55
CA GLN A 4 5.41 -3.51 20.34
C GLN A 4 4.10 -3.73 21.13
N ASP A 5 3.97 -3.14 22.32
CA ASP A 5 2.73 -3.21 23.09
C ASP A 5 1.62 -2.42 22.40
N GLU A 6 1.96 -1.25 21.85
CA GLU A 6 1.03 -0.41 21.09
C GLU A 6 0.56 -1.09 19.81
N LEU A 7 1.46 -1.70 19.03
CA LEU A 7 1.11 -2.49 17.85
C LEU A 7 0.21 -3.69 18.20
N THR A 8 0.54 -4.40 19.28
CA THR A 8 -0.28 -5.53 19.76
C THR A 8 -1.67 -5.04 20.21
N ALA A 9 -1.77 -3.87 20.83
CA ALA A 9 -3.04 -3.28 21.22
C ALA A 9 -3.87 -2.88 19.98
N VAL A 10 -3.23 -2.31 18.96
CA VAL A 10 -3.89 -1.98 17.68
C VAL A 10 -4.43 -3.22 16.98
N GLU A 11 -3.64 -4.31 16.90
CA GLU A 11 -4.07 -5.58 16.31
C GLU A 11 -5.31 -6.15 17.02
N ARG A 12 -5.31 -6.16 18.36
CA ARG A 12 -6.47 -6.62 19.15
C ARG A 12 -7.72 -5.77 18.91
N ASN A 13 -7.56 -4.44 18.92
CA ASN A 13 -8.67 -3.53 18.65
C ASN A 13 -9.24 -3.72 17.24
N LEU A 14 -8.36 -3.99 16.26
CA LEU A 14 -8.77 -4.25 14.89
C LEU A 14 -9.50 -5.59 14.74
N ASP A 15 -9.05 -6.63 15.45
CA ASP A 15 -9.75 -7.92 15.50
C ASP A 15 -11.17 -7.77 16.08
N ASP A 16 -11.32 -6.96 17.13
CA ASP A 16 -12.61 -6.64 17.72
C ASP A 16 -13.49 -5.80 16.79
N LEU A 17 -12.89 -4.86 16.04
CA LEU A 17 -13.57 -4.07 15.02
C LEU A 17 -14.10 -4.97 13.89
N VAL A 18 -13.25 -5.82 13.31
CA VAL A 18 -13.64 -6.79 12.26
C VAL A 18 -14.79 -7.67 12.75
N ARG A 19 -14.69 -8.19 13.97
CA ARG A 19 -15.75 -9.01 14.58
C ARG A 19 -17.06 -8.22 14.76
N SER A 20 -16.97 -6.94 15.11
CA SER A 20 -18.13 -6.06 15.27
C SER A 20 -18.78 -5.70 13.93
N VAL A 21 -17.98 -5.47 12.89
CA VAL A 21 -18.45 -5.25 11.52
C VAL A 21 -19.15 -6.50 10.98
N GLY A 22 -18.62 -7.70 11.22
CA GLY A 22 -19.30 -8.96 10.83
C GLY A 22 -20.66 -9.16 11.52
N LYS A 23 -20.78 -8.75 12.80
CA LYS A 23 -22.08 -8.73 13.50
C LYS A 23 -23.03 -7.66 12.94
N LEU A 24 -22.49 -6.53 12.48
CA LEU A 24 -23.28 -5.50 11.85
C LEU A 24 -23.79 -5.96 10.47
N GLU A 25 -22.95 -6.65 9.70
CA GLU A 25 -23.32 -7.27 8.42
C GLU A 25 -24.45 -8.28 8.59
N SER A 26 -24.42 -9.12 9.63
CA SER A 26 -25.50 -10.08 9.87
C SER A 26 -26.83 -9.43 10.27
N ARG A 27 -26.80 -8.23 10.88
CA ARG A 27 -27.99 -7.47 11.29
C ARG A 27 -28.58 -6.62 10.16
N LEU A 28 -27.72 -5.99 9.36
CA LEU A 28 -28.12 -5.09 8.28
C LEU A 28 -28.35 -5.84 6.95
N GLY A 29 -27.84 -7.07 6.85
CA GLY A 29 -27.89 -7.89 5.64
C GLY A 29 -26.75 -7.56 4.68
N ALA A 30 -26.21 -8.61 4.04
CA ALA A 30 -25.02 -8.54 3.18
C ALA A 30 -25.18 -7.73 1.87
N ARG A 31 -26.37 -7.17 1.60
CA ARG A 31 -26.66 -6.40 0.37
C ARG A 31 -26.36 -4.90 0.48
N GLY A 32 -26.06 -4.40 1.68
CA GLY A 32 -25.67 -3.00 1.87
C GLY A 32 -24.27 -2.72 1.32
N LEU A 33 -24.17 -1.80 0.36
CA LEU A 33 -22.87 -1.37 -0.19
C LEU A 33 -21.94 -0.82 0.90
N ASP A 34 -22.49 -0.04 1.84
CA ASP A 34 -21.72 0.57 2.92
C ASP A 34 -21.10 -0.47 3.84
N VAL A 35 -21.85 -1.51 4.21
CA VAL A 35 -21.38 -2.61 5.06
C VAL A 35 -20.25 -3.39 4.37
N ARG A 36 -20.42 -3.69 3.08
CA ARG A 36 -19.39 -4.36 2.28
C ARG A 36 -18.11 -3.52 2.20
N ARG A 37 -18.26 -2.21 1.99
CA ARG A 37 -17.14 -1.27 1.95
C ARG A 37 -16.39 -1.26 3.29
N VAL A 38 -17.11 -1.08 4.40
CA VAL A 38 -16.50 -1.09 5.74
C VAL A 38 -15.76 -2.40 6.00
N ARG A 39 -16.32 -3.55 5.58
CA ARG A 39 -15.64 -4.85 5.72
C ARG A 39 -14.32 -4.89 4.93
N THR A 40 -14.36 -4.53 3.65
CA THR A 40 -13.16 -4.44 2.81
C THR A 40 -12.12 -3.49 3.41
N ASP A 41 -12.54 -2.32 3.89
CA ASP A 41 -11.64 -1.33 4.50
C ASP A 41 -10.99 -1.88 5.78
N THR A 42 -11.73 -2.63 6.61
CA THR A 42 -11.14 -3.28 7.80
C THR A 42 -10.17 -4.41 7.46
N ASP A 43 -10.43 -5.17 6.38
CA ASP A 43 -9.52 -6.21 5.90
C ASP A 43 -8.22 -5.59 5.37
N HIS A 44 -8.32 -4.53 4.55
CA HIS A 44 -7.16 -3.76 4.08
C HIS A 44 -6.37 -3.10 5.22
N LEU A 45 -7.07 -2.59 6.24
CA LEU A 45 -6.41 -2.01 7.40
C LEU A 45 -5.61 -3.06 8.17
N ARG A 46 -6.11 -4.30 8.26
CA ARG A 46 -5.39 -5.42 8.89
C ARG A 46 -4.10 -5.74 8.15
N GLU A 47 -4.16 -5.82 6.83
CA GLU A 47 -2.97 -6.01 6.00
C GLU A 47 -1.97 -4.86 6.18
N SER A 48 -2.47 -3.61 6.17
CA SER A 48 -1.63 -2.42 6.36
C SER A 48 -0.93 -2.40 7.72
N VAL A 49 -1.61 -2.82 8.79
CA VAL A 49 -0.99 -2.93 10.13
C VAL A 49 0.05 -4.04 10.17
N ALA A 50 -0.20 -5.18 9.51
CA ALA A 50 0.79 -6.24 9.40
C ALA A 50 2.05 -5.78 8.64
N LEU A 51 1.89 -4.99 7.58
CA LEU A 51 3.01 -4.37 6.87
C LEU A 51 3.75 -3.35 7.76
N LEU A 52 3.02 -2.50 8.48
CA LEU A 52 3.60 -1.53 9.42
C LEU A 52 4.46 -2.23 10.48
N ARG A 53 3.99 -3.36 11.02
CA ARG A 53 4.73 -4.17 11.99
C ARG A 53 6.01 -4.75 11.40
N GLN A 54 5.96 -5.23 10.17
CA GLN A 54 7.15 -5.71 9.45
C GLN A 54 8.16 -4.58 9.25
N SER A 55 7.71 -3.40 8.82
CA SER A 55 8.56 -2.22 8.67
C SER A 55 9.18 -1.78 10.01
N ALA A 56 8.41 -1.79 11.10
CA ALA A 56 8.92 -1.48 12.43
C ALA A 56 9.97 -2.51 12.91
N ALA A 57 9.79 -3.79 12.58
CA ALA A 57 10.74 -4.86 12.91
C ALA A 57 11.99 -4.84 12.02
N ALA A 58 11.88 -4.38 10.77
CA ALA A 58 13.00 -4.23 9.86
C ALA A 58 13.98 -3.13 10.31
N GLY A 59 13.54 -2.23 11.20
CA GLY A 59 14.30 -1.05 11.62
C GLY A 59 14.41 -0.02 10.50
N PRO A 60 15.10 1.11 10.72
CA PRO A 60 15.39 2.05 9.64
C PRO A 60 16.11 1.30 8.50
N PRO A 61 15.83 1.60 7.22
CA PRO A 61 16.68 1.15 6.14
C PRO A 61 18.09 1.72 6.38
N GLY A 62 18.99 0.89 6.93
CA GLY A 62 20.31 1.29 7.41
C GLY A 62 20.78 0.64 8.72
N GLY A 63 19.90 -0.05 9.46
CA GLY A 63 20.22 -0.59 10.79
C GLY A 63 20.89 -1.99 10.84
N ARG A 64 21.17 -2.63 9.69
CA ARG A 64 21.70 -4.02 9.65
C ARG A 64 23.18 -4.14 9.29
N LEU A 65 23.99 -3.10 9.51
CA LEU A 65 25.44 -3.20 9.46
C LEU A 65 26.01 -3.00 10.86
N GLY A 66 26.18 -4.13 11.56
CA GLY A 66 27.15 -4.19 12.64
C GLY A 66 28.54 -4.10 12.03
N ALA A 67 29.27 -3.05 12.40
CA ALA A 67 30.60 -2.66 11.96
C ALA A 67 30.70 -2.21 10.49
N GLU A 68 31.45 -1.11 10.31
CA GLU A 68 31.80 -0.46 9.02
C GLU A 68 30.79 0.60 8.54
N THR A 69 31.15 1.87 8.84
CA THR A 69 30.79 3.16 8.20
C THR A 69 29.35 3.42 7.69
N PRO A 70 28.77 4.62 7.92
CA PRO A 70 27.47 4.97 7.35
C PRO A 70 27.61 5.08 5.82
N GLU A 71 27.26 4.01 5.11
CA GLU A 71 27.05 4.06 3.67
C GLU A 71 25.84 4.97 3.43
N VAL A 72 26.14 6.16 2.89
CA VAL A 72 25.16 6.97 2.18
C VAL A 72 24.47 6.01 1.20
N PRO A 73 23.13 5.87 1.24
CA PRO A 73 22.45 4.97 0.29
C PRO A 73 22.94 5.32 -1.10
N GLU A 74 23.42 4.34 -1.86
CA GLU A 74 23.97 4.55 -3.19
C GLU A 74 22.93 5.32 -4.01
N VAL A 75 23.15 6.62 -4.13
CA VAL A 75 22.25 7.50 -4.86
C VAL A 75 22.48 7.18 -6.32
N VAL A 76 21.61 6.32 -6.85
CA VAL A 76 21.57 6.05 -8.28
C VAL A 76 21.18 7.35 -8.96
N GLN A 77 22.16 7.99 -9.60
CA GLN A 77 21.95 9.22 -10.35
C GLN A 77 21.10 8.87 -11.57
N ILE A 78 19.81 9.20 -11.52
CA ILE A 78 18.91 9.10 -12.68
C ILE A 78 19.21 10.31 -13.56
N PRO A 79 19.71 10.11 -14.80
CA PRO A 79 19.99 11.24 -15.67
C PRO A 79 18.70 11.95 -16.07
N ASP A 80 18.71 13.29 -16.04
CA ASP A 80 17.64 14.13 -16.62
C ASP A 80 17.66 14.14 -18.16
N ALA A 81 18.48 13.28 -18.79
CA ALA A 81 18.54 13.16 -20.23
C ALA A 81 17.19 12.68 -20.78
N PRO A 82 16.65 13.32 -21.83
CA PRO A 82 15.45 12.82 -22.49
C PRO A 82 15.64 11.37 -22.94
N TYR A 83 14.62 10.54 -22.74
CA TYR A 83 14.63 9.18 -23.28
C TYR A 83 14.83 9.19 -24.80
N ASP A 84 15.52 8.18 -25.33
CA ASP A 84 15.63 7.99 -26.78
C ASP A 84 14.22 7.79 -27.37
N ALA A 85 13.77 8.71 -28.22
CA ALA A 85 12.48 8.64 -28.89
C ALA A 85 12.35 7.36 -29.75
N LYS A 86 13.46 6.73 -30.16
CA LYS A 86 13.45 5.45 -30.88
C LYS A 86 12.89 4.30 -30.06
N LEU A 87 12.90 4.39 -28.73
CA LEU A 87 12.32 3.41 -27.81
C LEU A 87 10.79 3.33 -27.95
N TRP A 88 10.16 4.39 -28.47
CA TRP A 88 8.72 4.56 -28.55
C TRP A 88 8.18 4.55 -29.98
N ARG A 89 9.00 4.16 -30.98
CA ARG A 89 8.62 4.21 -32.40
C ARG A 89 7.48 3.26 -32.78
N ASP A 90 7.40 2.13 -32.11
CA ASP A 90 6.37 1.11 -32.32
C ASP A 90 5.41 1.04 -31.12
N ALA A 91 5.46 2.03 -30.22
CA ALA A 91 4.45 2.19 -29.19
C ALA A 91 3.18 2.69 -29.89
N ASP A 92 2.16 1.84 -29.92
CA ASP A 92 0.84 2.24 -30.42
C ASP A 92 0.37 3.45 -29.61
N ASP A 93 0.10 4.56 -30.31
CA ASP A 93 -0.67 5.66 -29.74
C ASP A 93 -2.07 5.09 -29.50
N GLU A 94 -2.32 4.69 -28.25
CA GLU A 94 -3.57 4.14 -27.76
C GLU A 94 -4.68 5.22 -27.76
N GLY A 95 -4.80 6.01 -28.84
CA GLY A 95 -5.96 6.79 -29.21
C GLY A 95 -6.45 7.82 -28.19
N LEU A 96 -5.67 8.16 -27.16
CA LEU A 96 -6.06 9.15 -26.16
C LEU A 96 -5.73 10.56 -26.66
N GLY A 97 -6.51 11.03 -27.64
CA GLY A 97 -6.41 12.43 -28.09
C GLY A 97 -6.77 12.73 -29.55
N SER A 98 -7.30 11.77 -30.32
CA SER A 98 -7.77 12.08 -31.69
C SER A 98 -8.83 13.20 -31.65
N ARG A 99 -8.62 14.28 -32.43
CA ARG A 99 -9.64 15.32 -32.65
C ARG A 99 -10.96 14.74 -33.19
N ASN A 100 -10.93 13.52 -33.72
CA ASN A 100 -12.09 12.81 -34.24
C ASN A 100 -12.40 11.57 -33.38
N GLY A 101 -12.29 11.70 -32.06
CA GLY A 101 -12.44 10.62 -31.07
C GLY A 101 -13.47 9.57 -31.45
N HIS A 102 -12.98 8.38 -31.74
CA HIS A 102 -13.72 7.15 -31.57
C HIS A 102 -12.73 6.08 -31.11
N ALA A 103 -12.72 5.86 -29.79
CA ALA A 103 -12.45 4.53 -29.28
C ALA A 103 -13.68 3.65 -29.63
N PRO A 104 -13.47 2.37 -29.99
CA PRO A 104 -14.55 1.45 -30.35
C PRO A 104 -15.54 1.18 -29.21
#